data_AF-A0A2I0D7V9-F1
#
_entry.id   AF-A0A2I0D7V9-F1
#
_cell.length_a   1.000
_cell.length_b   1.000
_cell.length_c   1.000
_cell.angle_alpha   90.00
_cell.angle_beta   90.00
_cell.angle_gamma   90.00
#
_symmetry.space_group_name_H-M   'P 1'
#
loop_
_entity.id
_entity.type
_entity.pdbx_description
1 polymer ?
#
loop_
_entity_poly.entity_id
_entity_poly.type
_entity_poly.pdbx_seq_one_letter_code
_entity_poly.pdbx_strand_id
1 'polypeptide(L)'
;MRTSATTTTLSSSDDPGHGDFILAPSSLNDWRSPQNENLWQGVNGINNPCPSGYRLPTVSEWEAEFATWSSNDAAGAFGSPLKLPVAGSRDYSDGSLNNVGSSGIYWSSSVDASYSLYLYFSGSNANAGISSDPRAYGFSVRCLKD
;
A
#
# COMPACT_ATOMS: atom_id res chain seq x y z
N MET A 1 2.40 1.85 16.18
CA MET A 1 3.38 2.92 15.89
C MET A 1 4.26 2.48 14.72
N ARG A 2 4.73 3.40 13.87
CA ARG A 2 5.65 3.13 12.74
C ARG A 2 7.08 3.50 13.15
N THR A 3 7.74 2.62 13.89
CA THR A 3 9.02 2.89 14.57
C THR A 3 10.16 2.00 14.09
N SER A 4 9.98 1.24 13.01
CA SER A 4 11.06 0.46 12.41
C SER A 4 12.24 1.35 12.03
N ALA A 5 13.45 0.86 12.29
CA ALA A 5 14.68 1.46 11.79
C ALA A 5 14.65 1.51 10.25
N THR A 6 15.57 2.27 9.67
CA THR A 6 15.68 2.47 8.22
C THR A 6 16.99 1.90 7.71
N THR A 7 16.96 1.30 6.52
CA THR A 7 18.15 0.87 5.79
C THR A 7 18.08 1.36 4.35
N THR A 8 19.22 1.68 3.74
CA THR A 8 19.31 2.00 2.30
C THR A 8 19.77 0.79 1.48
N THR A 9 20.00 -0.36 2.12
CA THR A 9 20.36 -1.60 1.44
C THR A 9 19.11 -2.25 0.87
N LEU A 10 18.97 -2.23 -0.46
CA LEU A 10 17.86 -2.90 -1.14
C LEU A 10 17.94 -4.42 -1.00
N SER A 11 16.79 -5.07 -0.93
CA SER A 11 16.72 -6.53 -0.88
C SER A 11 17.10 -7.13 -2.23
N SER A 12 17.90 -8.19 -2.23
CA SER A 12 18.16 -9.03 -3.42
C SER A 12 17.21 -10.22 -3.54
N SER A 13 16.31 -10.38 -2.55
CA SER A 13 15.39 -11.50 -2.39
C SER A 13 13.96 -11.00 -2.18
N ASP A 14 12.97 -11.88 -2.34
CA ASP A 14 11.55 -11.54 -2.13
C ASP A 14 11.20 -11.36 -0.64
N ASP A 15 12.07 -11.80 0.26
CA ASP A 15 12.04 -11.53 1.70
C ASP A 15 13.38 -10.87 2.12
N PRO A 16 13.37 -9.64 2.64
CA PRO A 16 14.59 -8.98 3.12
C PRO A 16 15.26 -9.66 4.33
N GLY A 17 14.53 -10.50 5.08
CA GLY A 17 15.04 -11.17 6.29
C GLY A 17 15.20 -10.25 7.51
N HIS A 18 14.63 -9.04 7.48
CA HIS A 18 14.68 -8.07 8.58
C HIS A 18 13.41 -7.20 8.65
N GLY A 19 13.22 -6.52 9.78
CA GLY A 19 12.06 -5.64 10.04
C GLY A 19 12.26 -4.15 9.72
N ASP A 20 13.42 -3.78 9.16
CA ASP A 20 13.73 -2.40 8.79
C ASP A 20 12.90 -1.93 7.59
N PHE A 21 12.60 -0.63 7.56
CA PHE A 21 12.03 0.01 6.39
C PHE A 21 13.14 0.33 5.39
N ILE A 22 13.02 -0.20 4.19
CA ILE A 22 14.00 -0.03 3.13
C ILE A 22 13.73 1.29 2.41
N LEU A 23 14.65 2.23 2.54
CA LEU A 23 14.66 3.48 1.78
C LEU A 23 15.19 3.21 0.37
N ALA A 24 14.52 3.77 -0.63
CA ALA A 24 14.90 3.65 -2.04
C ALA A 24 14.97 5.02 -2.74
N PRO A 25 15.87 5.93 -2.30
CA PRO A 25 15.96 7.28 -2.88
C PRO A 25 16.51 7.29 -4.32
N SER A 26 17.17 6.22 -4.74
CA SER A 26 17.76 6.08 -6.07
C SER A 26 16.77 5.51 -7.09
N SER A 27 17.02 5.78 -8.38
CA SER A 27 16.14 5.42 -9.50
C SER A 27 15.69 3.94 -9.49
N LEU A 28 14.46 3.76 -9.97
CA LEU A 28 13.45 2.71 -9.78
C LEU A 28 12.65 2.78 -8.47
N ASN A 29 13.17 3.39 -7.41
CA ASN A 29 12.42 3.66 -6.17
C ASN A 29 11.68 2.41 -5.63
N ASP A 30 12.33 1.25 -5.75
CA ASP A 30 11.86 -0.05 -5.30
C ASP A 30 12.70 -0.52 -4.12
N TRP A 31 12.07 -1.18 -3.15
CA TRP A 31 12.75 -1.74 -1.99
C TRP A 31 13.59 -2.97 -2.35
N ARG A 32 13.39 -3.55 -3.54
CA ARG A 32 14.13 -4.70 -4.07
C ARG A 32 14.93 -4.34 -5.33
N SER A 33 16.11 -4.95 -5.47
CA SER A 33 16.91 -4.94 -6.70
C SER A 33 17.46 -6.34 -7.00
N PRO A 34 17.06 -6.98 -8.12
CA PRO A 34 16.20 -6.46 -9.18
C PRO A 34 14.74 -6.29 -8.75
N GLN A 35 13.92 -5.58 -9.52
CA GLN A 35 12.48 -5.46 -9.27
C GLN A 35 11.75 -6.79 -9.52
N ASN A 36 10.62 -7.03 -8.83
CA ASN A 36 9.76 -8.20 -9.03
C ASN A 36 8.28 -7.78 -9.05
N GLU A 37 7.58 -8.02 -10.16
CA GLU A 37 6.16 -7.70 -10.33
C GLU A 37 5.22 -8.82 -9.83
N ASN A 38 5.77 -9.99 -9.48
CA ASN A 38 4.99 -11.17 -9.10
C ASN A 38 4.77 -11.31 -7.58
N LEU A 39 5.07 -10.26 -6.81
CA LEU A 39 4.83 -10.24 -5.36
C LEU A 39 3.36 -9.97 -5.06
N TRP A 40 2.87 -10.59 -3.97
CA TRP A 40 1.53 -10.38 -3.42
C TRP A 40 0.38 -10.76 -4.36
N GLN A 41 0.65 -11.62 -5.34
CA GLN A 41 -0.32 -12.07 -6.34
C GLN A 41 -1.18 -13.23 -5.82
N GLY A 42 -2.32 -12.89 -5.22
CA GLY A 42 -3.30 -13.87 -4.74
C GLY A 42 -2.95 -14.49 -3.38
N VAL A 43 -3.77 -15.45 -2.94
CA VAL A 43 -3.64 -16.09 -1.60
C VAL A 43 -2.29 -16.80 -1.42
N ASN A 44 -1.80 -17.46 -2.48
CA ASN A 44 -0.50 -18.14 -2.50
C ASN A 44 0.62 -17.25 -3.10
N GLY A 45 0.40 -15.93 -3.14
CA GLY A 45 1.35 -14.98 -3.70
C GLY A 45 2.68 -14.96 -2.94
N ILE A 46 3.76 -14.74 -3.68
CA ILE A 46 5.10 -14.61 -3.09
C ILE A 46 5.12 -13.40 -2.14
N ASN A 47 5.69 -13.59 -0.94
CA ASN A 47 5.79 -12.56 0.10
C ASN A 47 4.44 -11.97 0.54
N ASN A 48 3.32 -12.69 0.39
CA ASN A 48 2.00 -12.19 0.80
C ASN A 48 1.97 -11.84 2.31
N PRO A 49 1.74 -10.56 2.69
CA PRO A 49 1.76 -10.14 4.09
C PRO A 49 0.48 -10.52 4.86
N CYS A 50 -0.51 -11.10 4.17
CA CYS A 50 -1.78 -11.48 4.77
C CYS A 50 -1.73 -12.85 5.46
N PRO A 51 -2.61 -13.11 6.45
CA PRO A 51 -2.76 -14.43 7.05
C PRO A 51 -3.12 -15.51 6.02
N SER A 52 -2.90 -16.79 6.37
CA SER A 52 -3.25 -17.91 5.51
C SER A 52 -4.72 -17.87 5.08
N GLY A 53 -4.97 -18.02 3.77
CA GLY A 53 -6.30 -17.90 3.17
C GLY A 53 -6.74 -16.47 2.84
N TYR A 54 -5.89 -15.48 3.05
CA TYR A 54 -6.16 -14.08 2.74
C TYR A 54 -5.15 -13.51 1.74
N ARG A 55 -5.55 -12.46 1.02
CA ARG A 55 -4.70 -11.71 0.09
C ARG A 55 -5.02 -10.23 0.11
N LEU A 56 -4.19 -9.43 -0.55
CA LEU A 56 -4.51 -8.03 -0.83
C LEU A 56 -5.68 -7.94 -1.83
N PRO A 57 -6.51 -6.89 -1.74
CA PRO A 57 -7.42 -6.50 -2.80
C PRO A 57 -6.69 -6.19 -4.10
N THR A 58 -7.33 -6.51 -5.21
CA THR A 58 -7.02 -5.98 -6.54
C THR A 58 -7.57 -4.56 -6.68
N VAL A 59 -7.13 -3.84 -7.73
CA VAL A 59 -7.72 -2.54 -8.07
C VAL A 59 -9.23 -2.64 -8.30
N SER A 60 -9.71 -3.65 -9.03
CA SER A 60 -11.14 -3.80 -9.31
C SER A 60 -11.98 -4.03 -8.04
N GLU A 61 -11.41 -4.69 -7.03
CA GLU A 61 -12.07 -4.85 -5.72
C GLU A 61 -12.05 -3.55 -4.92
N TRP A 62 -10.99 -2.76 -5.02
CA TRP A 62 -10.98 -1.41 -4.43
C TRP A 62 -11.98 -0.49 -5.11
N GLU A 63 -12.08 -0.53 -6.44
CA GLU A 63 -13.09 0.21 -7.21
C GLU A 63 -14.50 -0.18 -6.80
N ALA A 64 -14.77 -1.48 -6.65
CA ALA A 64 -16.05 -1.97 -6.16
C ALA A 64 -16.34 -1.49 -4.73
N GLU A 65 -15.34 -1.52 -3.84
CA GLU A 65 -15.49 -1.04 -2.45
C GLU A 65 -15.80 0.45 -2.39
N PHE A 66 -14.99 1.32 -3.01
CA PHE A 66 -15.19 2.76 -2.86
C PHE A 66 -16.45 3.25 -3.59
N ALA A 67 -16.92 2.54 -4.62
CA ALA A 67 -18.21 2.81 -5.25
C ALA A 67 -19.42 2.63 -4.30
N THR A 68 -19.23 1.95 -3.16
CA THR A 68 -20.28 1.81 -2.12
C THR A 68 -20.29 2.94 -1.10
N TRP A 69 -19.29 3.82 -1.10
CA TRP A 69 -19.17 4.85 -0.09
C TRP A 69 -20.24 5.92 -0.24
N SER A 70 -20.72 6.45 0.88
CA SER A 70 -21.67 7.56 0.89
C SER A 70 -21.07 8.87 0.34
N SER A 71 -19.74 8.98 0.39
CA SER A 71 -18.96 10.11 -0.09
C SER A 71 -17.55 9.66 -0.44
N ASN A 72 -16.92 10.30 -1.44
CA ASN A 72 -15.58 9.96 -1.90
C ASN A 72 -14.48 10.59 -1.02
N ASP A 73 -14.61 10.49 0.31
CA ASP A 73 -13.70 11.07 1.28
C ASP A 73 -13.47 10.14 2.48
N ALA A 74 -12.65 10.59 3.43
CA ALA A 74 -12.37 9.83 4.65
C ALA A 74 -13.61 9.49 5.47
N ALA A 75 -14.66 10.32 5.43
CA ALA A 75 -15.90 10.03 6.15
C ALA A 75 -16.64 8.86 5.51
N GLY A 76 -16.74 8.83 4.17
CA GLY A 76 -17.31 7.71 3.43
C GLY A 76 -16.50 6.43 3.58
N ALA A 77 -15.16 6.52 3.48
CA ALA A 77 -14.25 5.40 3.66
C ALA A 77 -14.34 4.77 5.07
N PHE A 78 -14.45 5.62 6.10
CA PHE A 78 -14.61 5.15 7.48
C PHE A 78 -16.05 4.64 7.77
N GLY A 79 -17.04 5.17 7.05
CA GLY A 79 -18.42 4.70 7.09
C GLY A 79 -18.67 3.39 6.35
N SER A 80 -17.73 2.94 5.51
CA SER A 80 -17.83 1.69 4.77
C SER A 80 -17.76 0.46 5.69
N PRO A 81 -18.17 -0.74 5.22
CA PRO A 81 -18.01 -1.98 5.98
C PRO A 81 -16.56 -2.24 6.41
N LEU A 82 -15.58 -1.78 5.62
CA LEU A 82 -14.16 -1.95 5.92
C LEU A 82 -13.62 -0.95 6.94
N LYS A 83 -14.30 0.18 7.17
CA LYS A 83 -13.92 1.24 8.11
C LYS A 83 -12.48 1.71 7.93
N LEU A 84 -12.11 2.13 6.71
CA LEU A 84 -10.73 2.42 6.37
C LEU A 84 -10.24 3.70 7.07
N PRO A 85 -9.21 3.64 7.95
CA PRO A 85 -8.66 4.83 8.58
C PRO A 85 -7.73 5.65 7.67
N VAL A 86 -7.50 6.91 8.05
CA VAL A 86 -6.55 7.85 7.42
C VAL A 86 -5.14 7.72 8.01
N ALA A 87 -4.51 6.56 7.83
CA ALA A 87 -3.20 6.26 8.43
C ALA A 87 -2.02 7.05 7.82
N GLY A 88 -2.21 7.69 6.67
CA GLY A 88 -1.14 8.28 5.88
C GLY A 88 -0.16 7.23 5.34
N SER A 89 1.07 7.65 5.09
CA SER A 89 2.12 6.81 4.52
C SER A 89 3.48 7.03 5.20
N ARG A 90 4.42 6.12 4.93
CA ARG A 90 5.84 6.34 5.20
C ARG A 90 6.56 6.56 3.87
N ASP A 91 7.30 7.67 3.77
CA ASP A 91 7.98 8.10 2.56
C ASP A 91 9.15 7.17 2.21
N TYR A 92 9.28 6.78 0.94
CA TYR A 92 10.33 5.86 0.52
C TYR A 92 11.74 6.45 0.53
N SER A 93 11.87 7.78 0.49
CA SER A 93 13.16 8.46 0.31
C SER A 93 13.88 8.67 1.64
N ASP A 94 13.16 9.06 2.68
CA ASP A 94 13.71 9.43 3.99
C ASP A 94 13.00 8.75 5.19
N GLY A 95 11.92 8.02 4.95
CA GLY A 95 11.17 7.33 5.99
C GLY A 95 10.31 8.26 6.85
N SER A 96 10.09 9.51 6.44
CA SER A 96 9.19 10.46 7.09
C SER A 96 7.73 9.99 7.00
N LEU A 97 6.87 10.50 7.89
CA LEU A 97 5.44 10.18 7.90
C LEU A 97 4.65 11.28 7.22
N ASN A 98 3.89 10.93 6.19
CA ASN A 98 3.10 11.85 5.39
C ASN A 98 1.60 11.63 5.62
N ASN A 99 0.82 12.72 5.60
CA ASN A 99 -0.66 12.71 5.61
C ASN A 99 -1.33 11.93 6.75
N VAL A 100 -0.64 11.78 7.88
CA VAL A 100 -1.17 11.06 9.05
C VAL A 100 -2.38 11.82 9.60
N GLY A 101 -3.52 11.14 9.70
CA GLY A 101 -4.78 11.77 10.13
C GLY A 101 -5.51 12.54 9.02
N SER A 102 -4.95 12.58 7.81
CA SER A 102 -5.49 13.38 6.70
C SER A 102 -5.89 12.56 5.48
N SER A 103 -5.17 11.50 5.15
CA SER A 103 -5.46 10.66 3.98
C SER A 103 -5.30 9.17 4.26
N GLY A 104 -6.10 8.35 3.59
CA GLY A 104 -5.93 6.91 3.53
C GLY A 104 -5.25 6.52 2.22
N ILE A 105 -4.26 5.64 2.29
CA ILE A 105 -3.50 5.14 1.14
C ILE A 105 -3.26 3.64 1.34
N TYR A 106 -3.78 2.82 0.44
CA TYR A 106 -3.85 1.37 0.59
C TYR A 106 -3.34 0.65 -0.66
N TRP A 107 -2.30 -0.16 -0.52
CA TRP A 107 -1.80 -0.98 -1.60
C TRP A 107 -2.87 -1.95 -2.12
N SER A 108 -2.80 -2.21 -3.43
CA SER A 108 -3.46 -3.35 -4.07
C SER A 108 -2.41 -4.40 -4.46
N SER A 109 -2.85 -5.59 -4.87
CA SER A 109 -1.98 -6.57 -5.53
C SER A 109 -1.74 -6.26 -7.02
N SER A 110 -2.40 -5.25 -7.58
CA SER A 110 -2.27 -4.89 -8.99
C SER A 110 -1.01 -4.05 -9.24
N VAL A 111 -0.31 -4.35 -10.33
CA VAL A 111 0.94 -3.69 -10.74
C VAL A 111 0.73 -2.82 -11.98
N ASP A 112 1.54 -1.77 -12.10
CA ASP A 112 1.59 -0.88 -13.27
C ASP A 112 3.05 -0.68 -13.68
N ALA A 113 3.54 -1.56 -14.57
CA ALA A 113 4.95 -1.64 -14.95
C ALA A 113 5.90 -1.66 -13.73
N SER A 114 6.68 -0.60 -13.52
CA SER A 114 7.62 -0.48 -12.39
C SER A 114 6.99 0.05 -11.10
N TYR A 115 5.70 0.34 -11.11
CA TYR A 115 4.93 0.88 -10.01
C TYR A 115 3.93 -0.17 -9.49
N SER A 116 3.30 0.13 -8.36
CA SER A 116 2.15 -0.62 -7.85
C SER A 116 0.94 0.30 -7.71
N LEU A 117 -0.25 -0.27 -7.89
CA LEU A 117 -1.49 0.49 -7.81
C LEU A 117 -2.03 0.50 -6.38
N TYR A 118 -2.67 1.60 -6.00
CA TYR A 118 -3.22 1.79 -4.66
C TYR A 118 -4.54 2.57 -4.70
N LEU A 119 -5.37 2.33 -3.69
CA LEU A 119 -6.52 3.16 -3.36
C LEU A 119 -6.06 4.36 -2.52
N TYR A 120 -6.56 5.55 -2.83
CA TYR A 120 -6.39 6.72 -1.99
C TYR A 120 -7.71 7.42 -1.72
N PHE A 121 -7.76 8.16 -0.61
CA PHE A 121 -8.84 9.08 -0.28
C PHE A 121 -8.37 10.18 0.66
N SER A 122 -8.91 11.38 0.48
CA SER A 122 -8.58 12.58 1.28
C SER A 122 -9.62 12.88 2.36
N GLY A 123 -9.20 13.61 3.38
CA GLY A 123 -10.06 13.99 4.52
C GLY A 123 -11.13 15.04 4.23
N SER A 124 -11.01 15.86 3.19
CA SER A 124 -11.83 17.09 3.07
C SER A 124 -12.39 17.43 1.69
N ASN A 125 -11.97 16.76 0.60
CA ASN A 125 -12.22 17.25 -0.76
C ASN A 125 -12.97 16.28 -1.68
N ALA A 126 -13.72 15.31 -1.13
CA ALA A 126 -14.42 14.27 -1.92
C ALA A 126 -13.53 13.69 -3.05
N ASN A 127 -12.25 13.47 -2.72
CA ASN A 127 -11.25 12.97 -3.63
C ASN A 127 -10.81 11.57 -3.18
N ALA A 128 -11.32 10.55 -3.86
CA ALA A 128 -10.93 9.16 -3.72
C ALA A 128 -10.79 8.53 -5.10
N GLY A 129 -9.87 7.57 -5.24
CA GLY A 129 -9.65 6.87 -6.49
C GLY A 129 -8.44 5.96 -6.47
N ILE A 130 -8.02 5.54 -7.65
CA ILE A 130 -6.87 4.66 -7.87
C ILE A 130 -5.72 5.48 -8.45
N SER A 131 -4.50 5.21 -7.99
CA SER A 131 -3.27 5.78 -8.56
C SER A 131 -2.14 4.76 -8.47
N SER A 132 -0.96 5.10 -8.99
CA SER A 132 0.24 4.28 -8.93
C SER A 132 1.42 5.05 -8.35
N ASP A 133 2.23 4.36 -7.55
CA ASP A 133 3.43 4.93 -6.92
C ASP A 133 4.54 3.87 -6.82
N PRO A 134 5.80 4.30 -6.62
CA PRO A 134 6.91 3.40 -6.41
C PRO A 134 6.68 2.44 -5.25
N ARG A 135 7.19 1.22 -5.41
CA ARG A 135 6.91 0.09 -4.49
C ARG A 135 7.53 0.25 -3.11
N ALA A 136 8.51 1.13 -2.96
CA ALA A 136 9.17 1.38 -1.67
C ALA A 136 8.34 2.23 -0.69
N TYR A 137 7.21 2.80 -1.11
CA TYR A 137 6.35 3.53 -0.18
C TYR A 137 5.72 2.60 0.88
N GLY A 138 5.72 3.06 2.13
CA GLY A 138 5.05 2.39 3.24
C GLY A 138 3.58 2.76 3.32
N PHE A 139 2.77 2.25 2.37
CA PHE A 139 1.31 2.37 2.42
C PHE A 139 0.68 1.25 3.25
N SER A 140 -0.58 1.46 3.64
CA SER A 140 -1.31 0.45 4.40
C SER A 140 -1.68 -0.73 3.51
N VAL A 141 -1.82 -1.92 4.11
CA VAL A 141 -2.38 -3.10 3.44
C VAL A 141 -3.69 -3.48 4.12
N ARG A 142 -4.64 -3.97 3.34
CA ARG A 142 -5.85 -4.62 3.84
C ARG A 142 -5.86 -6.04 3.28
N CYS A 143 -6.33 -6.99 4.08
CA CYS A 143 -6.45 -8.38 3.67
C CYS A 143 -7.92 -8.74 3.49
N LEU A 144 -8.23 -9.37 2.36
CA LEU A 144 -9.53 -9.95 2.04
C LEU A 144 -9.42 -11.47 2.06
N LYS A 145 -10.51 -12.12 2.44
CA LYS A 145 -10.63 -13.57 2.34
C LYS A 145 -11.36 -13.90 1.04
N ASP A 146 -10.82 -14.83 0.28
CA ASP A 146 -11.55 -15.49 -0.80
C ASP A 146 -12.47 -16.60 -0.26
#